data_AF-A0AAJ5RU45-F1
#
_entry.id   AF-A0AAJ5RU45-F1
#
_cell.length_a   1.000
_cell.length_b   1.000
_cell.length_c   1.000
_cell.angle_alpha   90.00
_cell.angle_beta   90.00
_cell.angle_gamma   90.00
#
_symmetry.space_group_name_H-M   'P 1'
#
loop_
_entity.id
_entity.type
_entity.pdbx_description
1 polymer ?
#
loop_
_entity_poly.entity_id
_entity_poly.type
_entity_poly.pdbx_seq_one_letter_code
_entity_poly.pdbx_strand_id
1 'polypeptide(L)'
;MKVVTTISENNSVNVKRYENNVCVGERNIRLVDYCRGMMKPLPIGAIFEHLSTETSELEEYLKELNEPKNFNEFLTMLLKNLSASWYQDNPILLEVLAIVISKLNTISVDNPNIVNFLTAVTHKVNEIPLGDNLGTLVIEILKRFLRENSNKELEQKKVQIFEAIISTLSSEQKDELQNVISQLTPHMDDEWFKQMIEKSTAIKQKITYFSGSLPPGLSYMGVNTLGTSYVYEVPKSKFRVKYHGAPIEDVGHPRLLAIYKLKNEEQVSSMKLVAVKENEEIHDLMDVYHYPYSHVFSDGKVCWYEYGNFKKSDLPQMANLFLSTSNSNHGVDCLKLYKENEGKDFDDSKLKPLGKLKELL
;
A
#
# COMPACT_ATOMS: atom_id res chain seq x y z
N MET A 1 41.10 37.02 -34.98
CA MET A 1 40.50 35.74 -35.41
C MET A 1 39.16 36.04 -36.06
N LYS A 2 38.92 35.57 -37.28
CA LYS A 2 37.65 35.73 -38.01
C LYS A 2 37.07 34.34 -38.26
N VAL A 3 35.79 34.15 -37.94
CA VAL A 3 35.07 32.92 -38.30
C VAL A 3 34.06 33.28 -39.39
N VAL A 4 34.09 32.54 -40.49
CA VAL A 4 33.12 32.65 -41.57
C VAL A 4 32.30 31.37 -41.58
N THR A 5 30.99 31.53 -41.53
CA THR A 5 30.07 30.41 -41.53
C THR A 5 29.17 30.50 -42.76
N THR A 6 29.11 29.42 -43.53
CA THR A 6 28.21 29.31 -44.70
C THR A 6 27.24 28.16 -44.46
N ILE A 7 25.94 28.49 -44.44
CA ILE A 7 24.86 27.51 -44.32
C ILE A 7 24.47 27.07 -45.74
N SER A 8 24.46 25.77 -45.99
CA SER A 8 24.08 25.18 -47.28
C SER A 8 22.66 24.59 -47.20
N GLU A 9 21.98 24.50 -48.35
CA GLU A 9 20.59 24.02 -48.48
C GLU A 9 20.37 22.60 -47.94
N ASN A 10 21.43 21.79 -47.85
CA ASN A 10 21.40 20.43 -47.31
C ASN A 10 21.52 20.36 -45.78
N ASN A 11 21.20 21.44 -45.05
CA ASN A 11 21.34 21.54 -43.59
C ASN A 11 22.77 21.26 -43.07
N SER A 12 23.78 21.61 -43.88
CA SER A 12 25.19 21.55 -43.48
C SER A 12 25.77 22.94 -43.34
N VAL A 13 26.76 23.07 -42.45
CA VAL A 13 27.37 24.34 -42.09
C VAL A 13 28.88 24.21 -42.25
N ASN A 14 29.43 24.99 -43.18
CA ASN A 14 30.86 25.09 -43.37
C ASN A 14 31.39 26.23 -42.48
N VAL A 15 32.26 25.89 -41.53
CA VAL A 15 32.88 26.85 -40.61
C VAL A 15 34.35 26.98 -40.95
N LYS A 16 34.76 28.18 -41.38
CA LYS A 16 36.16 28.54 -41.69
C LYS A 16 36.71 29.51 -40.65
N ARG A 17 37.85 29.17 -40.05
CA ARG A 17 38.58 30.04 -39.12
C ARG A 17 39.77 30.66 -39.85
N TYR A 18 39.86 31.99 -39.74
CA TYR A 18 40.93 32.78 -40.31
C TYR A 18 41.75 33.48 -39.22
N GLU A 19 43.06 33.42 -39.37
CA GLU A 19 44.06 34.16 -38.60
C GLU A 19 44.94 34.94 -39.59
N ASN A 20 45.06 36.25 -39.43
CA ASN A 20 45.79 37.13 -40.36
C ASN A 20 45.39 36.94 -41.84
N ASN A 21 44.08 36.78 -42.11
CA ASN A 21 43.50 36.49 -43.44
C ASN A 21 43.85 35.13 -44.06
N VAL A 22 44.56 34.24 -43.34
CA VAL A 22 44.84 32.87 -43.77
C VAL A 22 43.82 31.92 -43.15
N CYS A 23 43.23 31.03 -43.95
CA CYS A 23 42.34 29.98 -43.44
C CYS A 23 43.18 28.94 -42.68
N VAL A 24 43.04 28.89 -41.36
CA VAL A 24 43.79 28.01 -40.46
C VAL A 24 42.96 26.82 -39.97
N GLY A 25 41.71 26.70 -40.42
CA GLY A 25 40.85 25.58 -40.08
C GLY A 25 39.51 25.65 -40.82
N GLU A 26 39.08 24.50 -41.34
CA GLU A 26 37.80 24.35 -42.02
C GLU A 26 37.15 23.06 -41.52
N ARG A 27 35.85 23.14 -41.20
CA ARG A 27 35.06 21.97 -40.85
C ARG A 27 33.67 22.08 -41.42
N ASN A 28 33.13 20.95 -41.88
CA ASN A 28 31.72 20.82 -42.19
C ASN A 28 31.04 20.13 -41.01
N ILE A 29 29.99 20.76 -40.49
CA ILE A 29 29.20 20.26 -39.36
C ILE A 29 27.71 20.33 -39.71
N ARG A 30 26.90 19.50 -39.06
CA ARG A 30 25.44 19.58 -39.23
C ARG A 30 24.93 20.89 -38.66
N LEU A 31 23.92 21.49 -39.30
CA LEU A 31 23.31 22.72 -38.83
C LEU A 31 22.84 22.62 -37.37
N VAL A 32 22.25 21.49 -36.99
CA VAL A 32 21.81 21.22 -35.61
C VAL A 32 22.97 21.28 -34.61
N ASP A 33 24.13 20.71 -34.95
CA ASP A 33 25.30 20.69 -34.06
C ASP A 33 25.95 22.08 -33.98
N TYR A 34 25.93 22.84 -35.07
CA TYR A 34 26.35 24.23 -35.08
C TYR A 34 25.48 25.10 -34.16
N CYS A 35 24.16 25.04 -34.33
CA CYS A 35 23.22 25.79 -33.50
C CYS A 35 23.35 25.42 -32.01
N ARG A 36 23.47 24.13 -31.68
CA ARG A 36 23.73 23.67 -30.29
C ARG A 36 25.02 24.26 -29.72
N GLY A 37 26.09 24.29 -30.52
CA GLY A 37 27.36 24.88 -30.12
C GLY A 37 27.28 26.38 -29.86
N MET A 38 26.46 27.09 -30.64
CA MET A 38 26.21 28.54 -30.48
C MET A 38 25.27 28.86 -29.31
N MET A 39 24.35 27.96 -28.97
CA MET A 39 23.45 28.12 -27.82
C MET A 39 24.14 27.91 -26.48
N LYS A 40 25.09 26.98 -26.38
CA LYS A 40 25.80 26.64 -25.13
C LYS A 40 26.42 27.84 -24.39
N PRO A 41 27.04 28.84 -25.04
CA PRO A 41 27.58 30.02 -24.36
C PRO A 41 26.55 31.12 -24.07
N LEU A 42 25.31 31.02 -24.56
CA LEU A 42 24.31 32.06 -24.34
C LEU A 42 23.81 32.04 -22.88
N PRO A 43 23.67 33.20 -22.21
CA PRO A 43 22.98 33.29 -20.94
C PRO A 43 21.52 32.82 -21.10
N ILE A 44 21.01 32.11 -20.09
CA ILE A 44 19.62 31.64 -20.09
C ILE A 44 18.62 32.79 -20.31
N GLY A 45 18.92 33.99 -19.79
CA GLY A 45 18.11 35.19 -19.99
C GLY A 45 17.98 35.61 -21.46
N ALA A 46 19.05 35.50 -22.26
CA ALA A 46 19.01 35.86 -23.69
C ALA A 46 18.22 34.83 -24.52
N ILE A 47 18.28 33.55 -24.11
CA ILE A 47 17.46 32.49 -24.71
C ILE A 47 15.98 32.76 -24.43
N PHE A 48 15.64 33.04 -23.17
CA PHE A 48 14.26 33.37 -22.79
C PHE A 48 13.78 34.66 -23.42
N GLU A 49 14.58 35.71 -23.47
CA GLU A 49 14.22 36.98 -24.10
C GLU A 49 13.83 36.76 -25.56
N HIS A 50 14.65 36.06 -26.35
CA HIS A 50 14.34 35.74 -27.74
C HIS A 50 13.03 34.95 -27.89
N LEU A 51 12.85 33.91 -27.06
CA LEU A 51 11.60 33.13 -27.04
C LEU A 51 10.37 33.95 -26.62
N SER A 52 10.57 34.98 -25.78
CA SER A 52 9.48 35.81 -25.23
C SER A 52 9.12 36.99 -26.13
N THR A 53 10.08 37.54 -26.87
CA THR A 53 9.89 38.71 -27.74
C THR A 53 9.32 38.35 -29.10
N GLU A 54 9.59 37.15 -29.61
CA GLU A 54 9.00 36.64 -30.85
C GLU A 54 7.75 35.83 -30.55
N THR A 55 6.74 36.51 -30.00
CA THR A 55 5.49 35.88 -29.56
C THR A 55 4.80 35.11 -30.67
N SER A 56 4.96 35.50 -31.95
CA SER A 56 4.35 34.78 -33.08
C SER A 56 4.92 33.40 -33.30
N GLU A 57 6.25 33.23 -33.24
CA GLU A 57 6.90 31.94 -33.47
C GLU A 57 6.71 31.02 -32.28
N LEU A 58 6.85 31.54 -31.06
CA LEU A 58 6.54 30.75 -29.86
C LEU A 58 5.07 30.38 -29.80
N GLU A 59 4.15 31.28 -30.15
CA GLU A 59 2.72 30.94 -30.26
C GLU A 59 2.46 29.91 -31.35
N GLU A 60 3.17 29.95 -32.48
CA GLU A 60 3.04 28.96 -33.55
C GLU A 60 3.56 27.59 -33.09
N TYR A 61 4.72 27.52 -32.44
CA TYR A 61 5.21 26.31 -31.79
C TYR A 61 4.24 25.80 -30.72
N LEU A 62 3.69 26.68 -29.87
CA LEU A 62 2.71 26.31 -28.86
C LEU A 62 1.36 25.89 -29.48
N LYS A 63 1.00 26.42 -30.64
CA LYS A 63 -0.17 26.00 -31.43
C LYS A 63 0.05 24.62 -32.05
N GLU A 64 1.25 24.35 -32.58
CA GLU A 64 1.64 23.03 -33.08
C GLU A 64 1.62 21.98 -31.97
N LEU A 65 1.96 22.34 -30.73
CA LEU A 65 1.82 21.47 -29.56
C LEU A 65 0.36 21.14 -29.19
N ASN A 66 -0.64 21.81 -29.76
CA ASN A 66 -2.02 21.37 -29.61
C ASN A 66 -2.32 20.12 -30.45
N GLU A 67 -1.48 19.79 -31.44
CA GLU A 67 -1.59 18.53 -32.15
C GLU A 67 -1.05 17.37 -31.30
N PRO A 68 -1.83 16.29 -31.11
CA PRO A 68 -1.44 15.14 -30.27
C PRO A 68 -0.05 14.58 -30.60
N LYS A 69 0.32 14.54 -31.89
CA LYS A 69 1.60 14.00 -32.36
C LYS A 69 2.78 14.85 -31.89
N ASN A 70 2.71 16.16 -32.13
CA ASN A 70 3.80 17.09 -31.81
C ASN A 70 3.94 17.26 -30.29
N PHE A 71 2.83 17.23 -29.56
CA PHE A 71 2.83 17.21 -28.09
C PHE A 71 3.56 15.97 -27.53
N ASN A 72 3.27 14.78 -28.08
CA ASN A 72 3.92 13.54 -27.66
C ASN A 72 5.41 13.53 -27.99
N GLU A 73 5.82 14.09 -29.13
CA GLU A 73 7.24 14.26 -29.49
C GLU A 73 7.95 15.22 -28.53
N PHE A 74 7.33 16.37 -28.23
CA PHE A 74 7.84 17.33 -27.25
C PHE A 74 7.99 16.72 -25.86
N LEU A 75 6.94 16.04 -25.36
CA LEU A 75 6.97 15.39 -24.05
C LEU A 75 8.03 14.29 -24.01
N THR A 76 8.17 13.50 -25.08
CA THR A 76 9.21 12.47 -25.19
C THR A 76 10.61 13.10 -25.18
N MET A 77 10.82 14.21 -25.88
CA MET A 77 12.10 14.92 -25.86
C MET A 77 12.42 15.51 -24.48
N LEU A 78 11.42 16.08 -23.81
CA LEU A 78 11.58 16.60 -22.45
C LEU A 78 11.99 15.46 -21.50
N LEU A 79 11.24 14.36 -21.47
CA LEU A 79 11.52 13.21 -20.59
C LEU A 79 12.87 12.53 -20.89
N LYS A 80 13.27 12.41 -22.16
CA LYS A 80 14.56 11.80 -22.55
C LYS A 80 15.78 12.61 -22.10
N ASN A 81 15.65 13.93 -21.98
CA ASN A 81 16.78 14.81 -21.67
C ASN A 81 16.84 15.21 -20.19
N LEU A 82 15.85 14.83 -19.38
CA LEU A 82 15.90 14.98 -17.93
C LEU A 82 16.83 13.93 -17.33
N SER A 83 17.83 14.37 -16.56
CA SER A 83 18.72 13.46 -15.83
C SER A 83 17.99 12.76 -14.69
N ALA A 84 18.44 11.55 -14.31
CA ALA A 84 17.86 10.78 -13.21
C ALA A 84 17.71 11.57 -11.89
N SER A 85 18.59 12.55 -11.65
CA SER A 85 18.59 13.43 -10.49
C SER A 85 17.42 14.44 -10.46
N TRP A 86 16.84 14.80 -11.60
CA TRP A 86 15.71 15.73 -11.65
C TRP A 86 14.40 15.12 -11.14
N TYR A 87 14.27 13.79 -11.22
CA TYR A 87 13.09 13.06 -10.72
C TYR A 87 13.08 12.91 -9.20
N GLN A 88 14.25 13.06 -8.56
CA GLN A 88 14.40 12.72 -7.15
C GLN A 88 14.07 13.90 -6.23
N ASP A 89 14.34 15.16 -6.62
CA ASP A 89 14.17 16.34 -5.74
C ASP A 89 14.01 17.69 -6.49
N ASN A 90 13.09 17.82 -7.46
CA ASN A 90 12.86 19.12 -8.12
C ASN A 90 11.37 19.53 -8.18
N PRO A 91 10.92 20.46 -7.31
CA PRO A 91 9.51 20.91 -7.29
C PRO A 91 9.08 21.63 -8.58
N ILE A 92 10.02 22.25 -9.31
CA ILE A 92 9.74 22.91 -10.59
C ILE A 92 9.37 21.88 -11.67
N LEU A 93 9.98 20.69 -11.62
CA LEU A 93 9.61 19.61 -12.53
C LEU A 93 8.17 19.16 -12.28
N LEU A 94 7.76 19.03 -11.02
CA LEU A 94 6.38 18.67 -10.64
C LEU A 94 5.37 19.72 -11.11
N GLU A 95 5.70 21.01 -11.05
CA GLU A 95 4.85 22.09 -11.56
C GLU A 95 4.72 22.07 -13.09
N VAL A 96 5.84 21.93 -13.81
CA VAL A 96 5.83 21.80 -15.28
C VAL A 96 5.02 20.57 -15.71
N LEU A 97 5.19 19.45 -14.99
CA LEU A 97 4.42 18.24 -15.24
C LEU A 97 2.93 18.43 -14.94
N ALA A 98 2.56 19.11 -13.84
CA ALA A 98 1.17 19.42 -13.54
C ALA A 98 0.51 20.27 -14.63
N ILE A 99 1.27 21.19 -15.25
CA ILE A 99 0.80 22.01 -16.39
C ILE A 99 0.67 21.18 -17.67
N VAL A 100 1.62 20.29 -17.95
CA VAL A 100 1.55 19.35 -19.09
C VAL A 100 0.34 18.43 -18.95
N ILE A 101 0.16 17.91 -17.73
CA ILE A 101 -0.93 17.02 -17.37
C ILE A 101 -2.28 17.77 -17.38
N SER A 102 -2.36 19.04 -16.99
CA SER A 102 -3.61 19.81 -17.07
C SER A 102 -4.09 20.07 -18.51
N LYS A 103 -3.26 19.80 -19.53
CA LYS A 103 -3.60 19.86 -20.96
C LYS A 103 -3.90 18.50 -21.60
N LEU A 104 -4.17 17.48 -20.79
CA LEU A 104 -4.25 16.03 -21.10
C LEU A 104 -5.26 15.52 -22.15
N ASN A 105 -6.07 16.34 -22.80
CA ASN A 105 -7.16 15.84 -23.66
C ASN A 105 -6.68 15.11 -24.94
N THR A 106 -5.36 15.02 -25.17
CA THR A 106 -4.75 14.54 -26.43
C THR A 106 -3.63 13.50 -26.23
N ILE A 107 -3.29 13.09 -24.99
CA ILE A 107 -2.16 12.17 -24.75
C ILE A 107 -2.57 10.72 -25.02
N SER A 108 -1.72 9.99 -25.75
CA SER A 108 -1.80 8.53 -25.86
C SER A 108 -1.06 7.89 -24.69
N VAL A 109 -1.83 7.35 -23.75
CA VAL A 109 -1.32 6.76 -22.49
C VAL A 109 -0.48 5.51 -22.72
N ASP A 110 -0.60 4.87 -23.89
CA ASP A 110 0.17 3.67 -24.27
C ASP A 110 1.62 3.97 -24.73
N ASN A 111 2.05 5.23 -24.72
CA ASN A 111 3.43 5.58 -25.05
C ASN A 111 4.39 5.01 -23.98
N PRO A 112 5.38 4.16 -24.34
CA PRO A 112 6.28 3.55 -23.38
C PRO A 112 7.05 4.53 -22.49
N ASN A 113 7.37 5.73 -22.98
CA ASN A 113 8.06 6.75 -22.17
C ASN A 113 7.13 7.35 -21.12
N ILE A 114 5.84 7.49 -21.44
CA ILE A 114 4.81 7.97 -20.51
C ILE A 114 4.53 6.90 -19.46
N VAL A 115 4.41 5.63 -19.88
CA VAL A 115 4.24 4.49 -18.94
C VAL A 115 5.43 4.37 -17.99
N ASN A 116 6.67 4.42 -18.50
CA ASN A 116 7.88 4.35 -17.66
C ASN A 116 7.97 5.53 -16.68
N PHE A 117 7.58 6.73 -17.12
CA PHE A 117 7.53 7.91 -16.27
C PHE A 117 6.46 7.78 -15.17
N LEU A 118 5.22 7.42 -15.53
CA LEU A 118 4.14 7.18 -14.57
C LEU A 118 4.54 6.09 -13.56
N THR A 119 5.22 5.03 -14.02
CA THR A 119 5.79 3.99 -13.15
C THR A 119 6.82 4.57 -12.18
N ALA A 120 7.72 5.45 -12.63
CA ALA A 120 8.67 6.11 -11.73
C ALA A 120 7.97 6.99 -10.68
N VAL A 121 6.89 7.69 -11.05
CA VAL A 121 6.07 8.49 -10.14
C VAL A 121 5.37 7.61 -9.09
N THR A 122 4.93 6.38 -9.45
CA THR A 122 4.30 5.47 -8.47
C THR A 122 5.25 5.08 -7.32
N HIS A 123 6.55 5.02 -7.56
CA HIS A 123 7.54 4.74 -6.50
C HIS A 123 7.70 5.87 -5.48
N LYS A 124 7.22 7.08 -5.80
CA LYS A 124 7.28 8.27 -4.96
C LYS A 124 5.90 8.78 -4.55
N VAL A 125 4.84 8.03 -4.85
CA VAL A 125 3.44 8.46 -4.67
C VAL A 125 3.10 8.87 -3.23
N ASN A 126 3.73 8.22 -2.24
CA ASN A 126 3.53 8.52 -0.81
C ASN A 126 4.20 9.83 -0.35
N GLU A 127 5.13 10.37 -1.15
CA GLU A 127 5.87 11.61 -0.86
C GLU A 127 5.26 12.82 -1.59
N ILE A 128 4.26 12.62 -2.46
CA ILE A 128 3.60 13.69 -3.20
C ILE A 128 2.59 14.39 -2.28
N PRO A 129 2.75 15.69 -1.98
CA PRO A 129 1.75 16.42 -1.22
C PRO A 129 0.45 16.50 -2.01
N LEU A 130 -0.63 15.99 -1.43
CA LEU A 130 -1.96 16.06 -2.01
C LEU A 130 -2.52 17.49 -1.82
N GLY A 131 -2.74 18.19 -2.92
CA GLY A 131 -3.42 19.49 -2.95
C GLY A 131 -4.61 19.49 -3.92
N ASP A 132 -5.46 20.52 -3.85
CA ASP A 132 -6.75 20.58 -4.55
C ASP A 132 -6.68 20.34 -6.06
N ASN A 133 -5.66 20.91 -6.72
CA ASN A 133 -5.45 20.75 -8.16
C ASN A 133 -5.12 19.30 -8.54
N LEU A 134 -4.30 18.63 -7.74
CA LEU A 134 -3.95 17.22 -7.96
C LEU A 134 -5.15 16.31 -7.66
N GLY A 135 -5.91 16.61 -6.62
CA GLY A 135 -7.17 15.91 -6.31
C GLY A 135 -8.17 16.01 -7.46
N THR A 136 -8.34 17.21 -8.02
CA THR A 136 -9.23 17.47 -9.17
C THR A 136 -8.81 16.65 -10.39
N LEU A 137 -7.52 16.63 -10.70
CA LEU A 137 -6.99 15.83 -11.81
C LEU A 137 -7.26 14.34 -11.62
N VAL A 138 -6.97 13.80 -10.43
CA VAL A 138 -7.19 12.37 -10.13
C VAL A 138 -8.67 12.01 -10.31
N ILE A 139 -9.58 12.89 -9.87
CA ILE A 139 -11.02 12.72 -10.07
C ILE A 139 -11.39 12.68 -11.56
N GLU A 140 -10.86 13.58 -12.38
CA GLU A 140 -11.17 13.60 -13.83
C GLU A 140 -10.58 12.40 -14.57
N ILE A 141 -9.37 11.95 -14.22
CA ILE A 141 -8.77 10.71 -14.74
C ILE A 141 -9.66 9.52 -14.38
N LEU A 142 -10.10 9.43 -13.12
CA LEU A 142 -10.97 8.35 -12.67
C LEU A 142 -12.32 8.38 -13.40
N LYS A 143 -12.96 9.54 -13.55
CA LYS A 143 -14.20 9.69 -14.31
C LYS A 143 -14.04 9.23 -15.75
N ARG A 144 -12.95 9.65 -16.43
CA ARG A 144 -12.68 9.24 -17.82
C ARG A 144 -12.49 7.72 -17.90
N PHE A 145 -11.66 7.18 -17.01
CA PHE A 145 -11.37 5.75 -16.95
C PHE A 145 -12.63 4.90 -16.75
N LEU A 146 -13.53 5.33 -15.87
CA LEU A 146 -14.79 4.63 -15.60
C LEU A 146 -15.77 4.69 -16.77
N ARG A 147 -15.83 5.82 -17.49
CA ARG A 147 -16.71 6.03 -18.66
C ARG A 147 -16.25 5.26 -19.91
N GLU A 148 -14.99 4.82 -19.95
CA GLU A 148 -14.42 4.17 -21.14
C GLU A 148 -14.97 2.75 -21.31
N ASN A 149 -15.97 2.57 -22.18
CA ASN A 149 -16.50 1.25 -22.54
C ASN A 149 -15.47 0.51 -23.38
N SER A 150 -14.89 -0.55 -22.84
CA SER A 150 -13.70 -1.18 -23.43
C SER A 150 -13.66 -2.68 -23.13
N ASN A 151 -12.61 -3.34 -23.62
CA ASN A 151 -12.48 -4.80 -23.63
C ASN A 151 -12.57 -5.44 -22.22
N LYS A 152 -12.77 -6.77 -22.17
CA LYS A 152 -12.87 -7.52 -20.91
C LYS A 152 -11.71 -7.29 -19.93
N GLU A 153 -10.53 -6.97 -20.44
CA GLU A 153 -9.34 -6.76 -19.61
C GLU A 153 -9.40 -5.40 -18.87
N LEU A 154 -9.85 -4.34 -19.54
CA LEU A 154 -10.02 -3.04 -18.88
C LEU A 154 -11.15 -3.08 -17.85
N GLU A 155 -12.24 -3.81 -18.13
CA GLU A 155 -13.32 -4.04 -17.15
C GLU A 155 -12.81 -4.78 -15.90
N GLN A 156 -11.94 -5.78 -16.05
CA GLN A 156 -11.30 -6.43 -14.90
C GLN A 156 -10.39 -5.49 -14.12
N LYS A 157 -9.68 -4.58 -14.81
CA LYS A 157 -8.84 -3.57 -14.17
C LYS A 157 -9.65 -2.53 -13.39
N LYS A 158 -10.82 -2.13 -13.89
CA LYS A 158 -11.78 -1.29 -13.14
C LYS A 158 -12.14 -1.93 -11.82
N VAL A 159 -12.50 -3.22 -11.82
CA VAL A 159 -12.83 -3.97 -10.60
C VAL A 159 -11.63 -4.02 -9.63
N GLN A 160 -10.43 -4.34 -10.10
CA GLN A 160 -9.22 -4.40 -9.26
C GLN A 160 -8.90 -3.06 -8.58
N ILE A 161 -9.14 -1.94 -9.26
CA ILE A 161 -8.93 -0.60 -8.69
C ILE A 161 -9.91 -0.33 -7.56
N PHE A 162 -11.20 -0.64 -7.74
CA PHE A 162 -12.19 -0.48 -6.68
C PHE A 162 -11.92 -1.40 -5.49
N GLU A 163 -11.53 -2.66 -5.74
CA GLU A 163 -11.12 -3.58 -4.67
C GLU A 163 -9.92 -3.05 -3.89
N ALA A 164 -8.91 -2.50 -4.58
CA ALA A 164 -7.76 -1.89 -3.94
C ALA A 164 -8.17 -0.68 -3.08
N ILE A 165 -8.99 0.23 -3.60
CA ILE A 165 -9.51 1.40 -2.85
C ILE A 165 -10.25 0.91 -1.60
N ILE A 166 -11.24 0.03 -1.75
CA ILE A 166 -12.05 -0.47 -0.65
C ILE A 166 -11.18 -1.19 0.39
N SER A 167 -10.16 -1.95 -0.03
CA SER A 167 -9.28 -2.67 0.89
C SER A 167 -8.48 -1.75 1.82
N THR A 168 -8.22 -0.51 1.38
CA THR A 168 -7.46 0.50 2.15
C THR A 168 -8.32 1.34 3.09
N LEU A 169 -9.66 1.30 2.95
CA LEU A 169 -10.57 2.07 3.80
C LEU A 169 -10.79 1.40 5.16
N SER A 170 -10.94 2.21 6.21
CA SER A 170 -11.44 1.76 7.50
C SER A 170 -12.92 1.35 7.40
N SER A 171 -13.45 0.66 8.43
CA SER A 171 -14.87 0.27 8.46
C SER A 171 -15.81 1.49 8.38
N GLU A 172 -15.49 2.56 9.12
CA GLU A 172 -16.28 3.80 9.13
C GLU A 172 -16.28 4.50 7.76
N GLN A 173 -15.13 4.52 7.08
CA GLN A 173 -15.00 5.09 5.73
C GLN A 173 -15.74 4.26 4.66
N LYS A 174 -15.87 2.95 4.86
CA LYS A 174 -16.66 2.09 3.95
C LYS A 174 -18.15 2.38 4.07
N ASP A 175 -18.64 2.56 5.29
CA ASP A 175 -20.03 2.91 5.54
C ASP A 175 -20.37 4.30 4.97
N GLU A 176 -19.46 5.26 5.12
CA GLU A 176 -19.58 6.59 4.52
C GLU A 176 -19.60 6.53 2.98
N LEU A 177 -18.68 5.78 2.37
CA LEU A 177 -18.65 5.58 0.92
C LEU A 177 -19.93 4.91 0.42
N GLN A 178 -20.45 3.92 1.13
CA GLN A 178 -21.70 3.25 0.82
C GLN A 178 -22.87 4.24 0.83
N ASN A 179 -22.94 5.09 1.86
CA ASN A 179 -23.98 6.12 1.96
C ASN A 179 -23.90 7.15 0.82
N VAL A 180 -22.70 7.61 0.46
CA VAL A 180 -22.49 8.55 -0.66
C VAL A 180 -22.96 7.94 -1.98
N ILE A 181 -22.62 6.67 -2.24
CA ILE A 181 -23.00 5.99 -3.47
C ILE A 181 -24.51 5.75 -3.51
N SER A 182 -25.13 5.31 -2.42
CA SER A 182 -26.59 5.16 -2.34
C SER A 182 -27.35 6.48 -2.60
N GLN A 183 -26.75 7.64 -2.28
CA GLN A 183 -27.34 8.95 -2.56
C GLN A 183 -27.13 9.41 -4.02
N LEU A 184 -26.04 9.00 -4.66
CA LEU A 184 -25.69 9.42 -6.02
C LEU A 184 -26.41 8.64 -7.12
N THR A 185 -26.99 7.47 -6.79
CA THR A 185 -27.49 6.55 -7.81
C THR A 185 -28.90 6.02 -7.55
N PRO A 186 -29.94 6.81 -7.86
CA PRO A 186 -31.29 6.26 -8.07
C PRO A 186 -31.38 5.35 -9.32
N HIS A 187 -30.34 5.26 -10.15
CA HIS A 187 -30.38 4.62 -11.48
C HIS A 187 -29.18 3.74 -11.85
N MET A 188 -28.23 3.46 -10.94
CA MET A 188 -27.23 2.41 -11.20
C MET A 188 -27.74 1.09 -10.64
N ASP A 189 -27.36 -0.01 -11.31
CA ASP A 189 -27.66 -1.37 -10.89
C ASP A 189 -26.93 -1.66 -9.57
N ASP A 190 -27.63 -1.32 -8.49
CA ASP A 190 -27.20 -1.33 -7.08
C ASP A 190 -26.65 -2.72 -6.68
N GLU A 191 -27.09 -3.77 -7.39
CA GLU A 191 -26.66 -5.15 -7.25
C GLU A 191 -25.18 -5.37 -7.55
N TRP A 192 -24.61 -4.77 -8.61
CA TRP A 192 -23.19 -4.98 -8.93
C TRP A 192 -22.28 -4.41 -7.85
N PHE A 193 -22.61 -3.22 -7.32
CA PHE A 193 -21.81 -2.53 -6.31
C PHE A 193 -22.00 -3.13 -4.93
N LYS A 194 -23.25 -3.47 -4.56
CA LYS A 194 -23.55 -4.27 -3.38
C LYS A 194 -22.80 -5.58 -3.43
N GLN A 195 -22.84 -6.32 -4.55
CA GLN A 195 -22.04 -7.53 -4.72
C GLN A 195 -20.53 -7.28 -4.67
N MET A 196 -20.02 -6.09 -5.00
CA MET A 196 -18.59 -5.79 -4.91
C MET A 196 -18.18 -5.44 -3.46
N ILE A 197 -18.97 -4.62 -2.75
CA ILE A 197 -18.79 -4.37 -1.32
C ILE A 197 -18.98 -5.66 -0.54
N GLU A 198 -20.05 -6.40 -0.80
CA GLU A 198 -20.34 -7.72 -0.24
C GLU A 198 -19.27 -8.72 -0.65
N LYS A 199 -18.70 -8.75 -1.86
CA LYS A 199 -17.55 -9.63 -2.13
C LYS A 199 -16.32 -9.20 -1.34
N SER A 200 -16.04 -7.90 -1.23
CA SER A 200 -14.90 -7.40 -0.46
C SER A 200 -15.05 -7.62 1.07
N THR A 201 -16.28 -7.63 1.59
CA THR A 201 -16.61 -7.91 3.00
C THR A 201 -16.88 -9.39 3.26
N ALA A 202 -17.48 -10.12 2.31
CA ALA A 202 -17.73 -11.57 2.32
C ALA A 202 -16.49 -12.39 1.92
N ILE A 203 -15.43 -11.78 1.39
CA ILE A 203 -14.07 -12.33 1.48
C ILE A 203 -13.65 -12.49 2.95
N LYS A 204 -14.44 -12.04 3.95
CA LYS A 204 -14.32 -12.44 5.37
C LYS A 204 -15.47 -13.31 5.91
N GLN A 205 -16.55 -13.56 5.15
CA GLN A 205 -17.76 -14.27 5.63
C GLN A 205 -18.37 -15.28 4.64
N LYS A 206 -17.58 -15.91 3.79
CA LYS A 206 -18.03 -17.13 3.11
C LYS A 206 -18.21 -18.20 4.20
N ILE A 207 -19.47 -18.56 4.50
CA ILE A 207 -19.80 -19.72 5.33
C ILE A 207 -19.07 -20.90 4.71
N THR A 208 -18.00 -21.31 5.36
CA THR A 208 -17.17 -22.41 4.90
C THR A 208 -17.65 -23.62 5.67
N TYR A 209 -18.15 -24.62 4.96
CA TYR A 209 -18.50 -25.88 5.59
C TYR A 209 -17.20 -26.58 5.96
N PHE A 210 -17.04 -26.92 7.23
CA PHE A 210 -15.94 -27.77 7.66
C PHE A 210 -16.19 -29.19 7.15
N SER A 211 -15.26 -29.73 6.36
CA SER A 211 -15.23 -31.14 5.97
C SER A 211 -14.06 -31.83 6.68
N GLY A 212 -14.34 -32.56 7.76
CA GLY A 212 -13.31 -33.28 8.51
C GLY A 212 -13.80 -33.82 9.85
N SER A 213 -12.90 -34.44 10.62
CA SER A 213 -13.16 -34.80 12.01
C SER A 213 -12.85 -33.64 12.95
N LEU A 214 -13.76 -33.39 13.89
CA LEU A 214 -13.54 -32.45 14.98
C LEU A 214 -12.45 -32.98 15.91
N PRO A 215 -11.40 -32.19 16.19
CA PRO A 215 -10.42 -32.55 17.21
C PRO A 215 -11.08 -32.81 18.58
N PRO A 216 -10.52 -33.73 19.39
CA PRO A 216 -11.01 -33.95 20.74
C PRO A 216 -10.79 -32.72 21.63
N GLY A 217 -11.71 -32.46 22.55
CA GLY A 217 -11.60 -31.39 23.55
C GLY A 217 -11.82 -29.97 23.02
N LEU A 218 -12.30 -29.83 21.78
CA LEU A 218 -12.59 -28.53 21.17
C LEU A 218 -13.78 -27.85 21.86
N SER A 219 -13.61 -26.60 22.27
CA SER A 219 -14.68 -25.81 22.90
C SER A 219 -15.50 -25.03 21.89
N TYR A 220 -14.86 -24.54 20.82
CA TYR A 220 -15.52 -23.80 19.75
C TYR A 220 -14.75 -23.92 18.42
N MET A 221 -15.46 -23.81 17.30
CA MET A 221 -14.86 -23.82 15.96
C MET A 221 -15.36 -22.64 15.14
N GLY A 222 -14.45 -21.76 14.74
CA GLY A 222 -14.73 -20.69 13.78
C GLY A 222 -14.35 -21.13 12.38
N VAL A 223 -15.27 -21.03 11.42
CA VAL A 223 -14.94 -21.30 10.01
C VAL A 223 -15.27 -20.08 9.17
N ASN A 224 -14.24 -19.52 8.54
CA ASN A 224 -14.39 -18.38 7.64
C ASN A 224 -13.46 -18.55 6.42
N THR A 225 -13.49 -17.57 5.53
CA THR A 225 -12.66 -17.53 4.32
C THR A 225 -11.16 -17.56 4.57
N LEU A 226 -10.70 -17.15 5.76
CA LEU A 226 -9.29 -17.19 6.16
C LEU A 226 -8.88 -18.57 6.68
N GLY A 227 -9.84 -19.50 6.80
CA GLY A 227 -9.64 -20.89 7.22
C GLY A 227 -10.42 -21.26 8.47
N THR A 228 -10.04 -22.39 9.04
CA THR A 228 -10.63 -22.93 10.28
C THR A 228 -9.79 -22.51 11.49
N SER A 229 -10.46 -21.91 12.46
CA SER A 229 -9.94 -21.59 13.79
C SER A 229 -10.45 -22.59 14.81
N TYR A 230 -9.54 -23.25 15.50
CA TYR A 230 -9.84 -24.22 16.56
C TYR A 230 -9.65 -23.55 17.92
N VAL A 231 -10.71 -23.50 18.73
CA VAL A 231 -10.70 -22.82 20.03
C VAL A 231 -10.77 -23.84 21.16
N TYR A 232 -9.79 -23.77 22.05
CA TYR A 232 -9.70 -24.59 23.25
C TYR A 232 -9.79 -23.71 24.48
N GLU A 233 -10.65 -24.11 25.41
CA GLU A 233 -10.78 -23.48 26.71
C GLU A 233 -9.69 -23.95 27.68
N VAL A 234 -9.05 -22.99 28.34
CA VAL A 234 -8.26 -23.24 29.54
C VAL A 234 -9.06 -22.70 30.71
N PRO A 235 -9.57 -23.57 31.60
CA PRO A 235 -10.32 -23.13 32.76
C PRO A 235 -9.52 -22.18 33.65
N LYS A 236 -10.22 -21.26 34.31
CA LYS A 236 -9.63 -20.41 35.34
C LYS A 236 -8.95 -21.29 36.38
N SER A 237 -7.65 -21.10 36.57
CA SER A 237 -6.84 -21.99 37.38
C SER A 237 -5.54 -21.31 37.81
N LYS A 238 -4.82 -21.95 38.73
CA LYS A 238 -3.53 -21.50 39.21
C LYS A 238 -2.45 -22.34 38.54
N PHE A 239 -1.48 -21.67 37.92
CA PHE A 239 -0.39 -22.33 37.23
C PHE A 239 0.93 -22.08 37.94
N ARG A 240 1.79 -23.10 37.94
CA ARG A 240 3.20 -22.91 38.16
C ARG A 240 3.81 -22.23 36.94
N VAL A 241 4.31 -21.01 37.11
CA VAL A 241 5.01 -20.26 36.06
C VAL A 241 6.51 -20.20 36.33
N LYS A 242 7.30 -19.95 35.29
CA LYS A 242 8.73 -19.72 35.42
C LYS A 242 9.04 -18.30 34.99
N TYR A 243 9.79 -17.55 35.79
CA TYR A 243 10.27 -16.21 35.45
C TYR A 243 11.80 -16.21 35.52
N HIS A 244 12.47 -16.00 34.38
CA HIS A 244 13.92 -16.21 34.24
C HIS A 244 14.42 -17.55 34.82
N GLY A 245 13.66 -18.64 34.58
CA GLY A 245 13.97 -19.97 35.07
C GLY A 245 13.63 -20.22 36.56
N ALA A 246 13.34 -19.19 37.35
CA ALA A 246 12.89 -19.34 38.73
C ALA A 246 11.38 -19.66 38.78
N PRO A 247 10.94 -20.72 39.47
CA PRO A 247 9.54 -21.05 39.58
C PRO A 247 8.80 -20.08 40.52
N ILE A 248 7.56 -19.74 40.16
CA ILE A 248 6.57 -19.07 41.02
C ILE A 248 5.34 -19.98 41.00
N GLU A 249 4.97 -20.49 42.17
CA GLU A 249 3.90 -21.48 42.30
C GLU A 249 2.52 -20.80 42.37
N ASP A 250 1.47 -21.53 42.01
CA ASP A 250 0.07 -21.14 42.21
C ASP A 250 -0.33 -19.73 41.74
N VAL A 251 0.19 -19.28 40.59
CA VAL A 251 -0.17 -17.98 40.02
C VAL A 251 -1.54 -18.05 39.35
N GLY A 252 -2.49 -17.26 39.85
CA GLY A 252 -3.84 -17.17 39.30
C GLY A 252 -3.86 -16.70 37.85
N HIS A 253 -4.48 -17.49 36.97
CA HIS A 253 -4.78 -17.12 35.59
C HIS A 253 -6.28 -16.96 35.40
N PRO A 254 -6.74 -16.00 34.59
CA PRO A 254 -8.14 -15.92 34.20
C PRO A 254 -8.52 -17.14 33.36
N ARG A 255 -9.81 -17.31 33.08
CA ARG A 255 -10.27 -18.27 32.06
C ARG A 255 -9.75 -17.82 30.69
N LEU A 256 -9.18 -18.74 29.91
CA LEU A 256 -8.53 -18.42 28.64
C LEU A 256 -9.15 -19.18 27.48
N LEU A 257 -9.06 -18.58 26.29
CA LEU A 257 -9.29 -19.24 25.01
C LEU A 257 -7.99 -19.26 24.21
N ALA A 258 -7.51 -20.46 23.89
CA ALA A 258 -6.40 -20.67 22.98
C ALA A 258 -6.95 -20.94 21.57
N ILE A 259 -6.59 -20.08 20.61
CA ILE A 259 -7.10 -20.10 19.24
C ILE A 259 -5.97 -20.50 18.31
N TYR A 260 -6.16 -21.59 17.58
CA TYR A 260 -5.17 -22.14 16.67
C TYR A 260 -5.66 -22.10 15.22
N LYS A 261 -4.75 -21.76 14.31
CA LYS A 261 -4.92 -22.01 12.87
C LYS A 261 -3.93 -23.06 12.43
N LEU A 262 -4.34 -23.90 11.49
CA LEU A 262 -3.49 -24.95 10.91
C LEU A 262 -3.08 -24.57 9.48
N LYS A 263 -1.84 -24.90 9.12
CA LYS A 263 -1.35 -24.96 7.74
C LYS A 263 -1.49 -26.38 7.23
N ASN A 264 -2.04 -26.54 6.04
CA ASN A 264 -2.27 -27.84 5.40
C ASN A 264 -3.04 -28.84 6.30
N GLU A 265 -3.95 -28.32 7.14
CA GLU A 265 -4.77 -29.08 8.09
C GLU A 265 -4.03 -29.90 9.17
N GLU A 266 -2.71 -29.77 9.27
CA GLU A 266 -1.88 -30.62 10.13
C GLU A 266 -1.01 -29.82 11.11
N GLN A 267 -0.29 -28.80 10.65
CA GLN A 267 0.73 -28.10 11.43
C GLN A 267 0.19 -26.76 11.94
N VAL A 268 0.47 -26.38 13.19
CA VAL A 268 0.03 -25.09 13.73
C VAL A 268 0.75 -23.94 13.03
N SER A 269 -0.02 -23.02 12.45
CA SER A 269 0.49 -21.84 11.73
C SER A 269 0.36 -20.54 12.53
N SER A 270 -0.60 -20.50 13.45
CA SER A 270 -0.85 -19.34 14.31
C SER A 270 -1.43 -19.82 15.64
N MET A 271 -1.02 -19.16 16.72
CA MET A 271 -1.59 -19.30 18.04
C MET A 271 -1.93 -17.91 18.59
N LYS A 272 -3.17 -17.76 19.07
CA LYS A 272 -3.58 -16.61 19.90
C LYS A 272 -4.03 -17.10 21.27
N LEU A 273 -3.85 -16.27 22.28
CA LEU A 273 -4.32 -16.52 23.63
C LEU A 273 -5.02 -15.27 24.15
N VAL A 274 -6.27 -15.44 24.57
CA VAL A 274 -7.10 -14.34 25.09
C VAL A 274 -7.77 -14.76 26.38
N ALA A 275 -8.08 -13.78 27.22
CA ALA A 275 -8.84 -14.00 28.44
C ALA A 275 -10.33 -13.78 28.20
N VAL A 276 -11.16 -14.49 28.95
CA VAL A 276 -12.61 -14.31 29.01
C VAL A 276 -13.06 -14.28 30.46
N LYS A 277 -14.19 -13.64 30.72
CA LYS A 277 -14.77 -13.64 32.07
C LYS A 277 -15.32 -15.03 32.40
N GLU A 278 -15.34 -15.32 33.69
CA GLU A 278 -15.87 -16.58 34.21
C GLU A 278 -17.37 -16.75 33.90
N ASN A 279 -17.81 -17.98 33.63
CA ASN A 279 -19.21 -18.39 33.44
C ASN A 279 -19.95 -17.95 32.15
N GLU A 280 -19.29 -17.32 31.18
CA GLU A 280 -19.91 -17.03 29.88
C GLU A 280 -19.81 -18.24 28.92
N GLU A 281 -20.89 -18.61 28.23
CA GLU A 281 -20.81 -19.65 27.19
C GLU A 281 -19.96 -19.16 26.01
N ILE A 282 -19.19 -20.04 25.37
CA ILE A 282 -18.29 -19.63 24.28
C ILE A 282 -19.11 -19.45 23.00
N HIS A 283 -19.22 -18.20 22.53
CA HIS A 283 -19.85 -17.86 21.26
C HIS A 283 -19.10 -16.73 20.55
N ASP A 284 -19.33 -16.56 19.26
CA ASP A 284 -18.61 -15.62 18.37
C ASP A 284 -18.76 -14.13 18.77
N LEU A 285 -19.90 -13.75 19.35
CA LEU A 285 -20.19 -12.39 19.82
C LEU A 285 -19.73 -12.10 21.26
N MET A 286 -19.07 -13.05 21.94
CA MET A 286 -18.61 -12.87 23.32
C MET A 286 -17.48 -11.84 23.40
N ASP A 287 -17.39 -11.14 24.52
CA ASP A 287 -16.28 -10.22 24.78
C ASP A 287 -15.01 -10.98 25.15
N VAL A 288 -13.91 -10.61 24.48
CA VAL A 288 -12.57 -11.15 24.76
C VAL A 288 -11.67 -10.04 25.28
N TYR A 289 -10.74 -10.43 26.14
CA TYR A 289 -9.88 -9.54 26.88
C TYR A 289 -8.41 -9.92 26.65
N HIS A 290 -7.52 -8.96 26.87
CA HIS A 290 -6.09 -9.21 26.80
C HIS A 290 -5.66 -10.22 27.86
N TYR A 291 -4.81 -11.16 27.46
CA TYR A 291 -4.07 -11.99 28.41
C TYR A 291 -3.17 -11.08 29.28
N PRO A 292 -3.21 -11.19 30.62
CA PRO A 292 -2.59 -10.21 31.51
C PRO A 292 -1.08 -10.36 31.67
N TYR A 293 -0.47 -11.44 31.18
CA TYR A 293 0.95 -11.74 31.37
C TYR A 293 1.77 -11.64 30.07
N SER A 294 3.08 -11.86 30.15
CA SER A 294 4.01 -11.68 29.03
C SER A 294 3.78 -12.65 27.87
N HIS A 295 4.50 -12.39 26.77
CA HIS A 295 4.55 -13.24 25.56
C HIS A 295 3.23 -13.35 24.79
N VAL A 296 2.30 -12.43 25.01
CA VAL A 296 1.11 -12.23 24.17
C VAL A 296 1.06 -10.77 23.72
N PHE A 297 0.96 -10.54 22.42
CA PHE A 297 0.89 -9.21 21.83
C PHE A 297 -0.50 -8.57 22.03
N SER A 298 -0.61 -7.27 21.72
CA SER A 298 -1.86 -6.52 21.84
C SER A 298 -2.98 -7.04 20.93
N ASP A 299 -2.69 -7.84 19.90
CA ASP A 299 -3.70 -8.49 19.04
C ASP A 299 -4.01 -9.93 19.47
N GLY A 300 -3.54 -10.34 20.65
CA GLY A 300 -3.70 -11.68 21.21
C GLY A 300 -2.74 -12.73 20.65
N LYS A 301 -1.85 -12.39 19.70
CA LYS A 301 -0.89 -13.36 19.15
C LYS A 301 0.12 -13.78 20.20
N VAL A 302 0.39 -15.07 20.26
CA VAL A 302 1.39 -15.66 21.15
C VAL A 302 2.78 -15.52 20.54
N CYS A 303 3.72 -14.99 21.31
CA CYS A 303 5.14 -14.91 20.98
C CYS A 303 5.87 -16.16 21.48
N TRP A 304 5.66 -17.31 20.82
CA TRP A 304 6.30 -18.57 21.18
C TRP A 304 6.76 -19.34 19.95
N TYR A 305 8.05 -19.27 19.61
CA TYR A 305 8.56 -19.81 18.34
C TYR A 305 8.30 -21.32 18.14
N GLU A 306 8.10 -22.09 19.22
CA GLU A 306 7.93 -23.54 19.16
C GLU A 306 6.53 -23.97 18.73
N TYR A 307 5.51 -23.10 18.77
CA TYR A 307 4.14 -23.50 18.41
C TYR A 307 4.08 -24.12 16.99
N GLY A 308 4.97 -23.68 16.09
CA GLY A 308 5.03 -24.18 14.71
C GLY A 308 5.47 -25.64 14.60
N ASN A 309 6.07 -26.24 15.63
CA ASN A 309 6.50 -27.64 15.63
C ASN A 309 5.38 -28.61 16.02
N PHE A 310 4.26 -28.10 16.51
CA PHE A 310 3.14 -28.91 16.98
C PHE A 310 2.15 -29.22 15.87
N LYS A 311 1.49 -30.36 16.01
CA LYS A 311 0.49 -30.89 15.09
C LYS A 311 -0.91 -30.74 15.65
N LYS A 312 -1.90 -31.01 14.80
CA LYS A 312 -3.33 -31.05 15.15
C LYS A 312 -3.63 -31.95 16.37
N SER A 313 -2.85 -33.01 16.58
CA SER A 313 -2.98 -33.89 17.75
C SER A 313 -2.63 -33.21 19.08
N ASP A 314 -1.80 -32.17 19.05
CA ASP A 314 -1.22 -31.57 20.25
C ASP A 314 -2.06 -30.39 20.77
N LEU A 315 -2.99 -29.88 19.96
CA LEU A 315 -3.82 -28.70 20.24
C LEU A 315 -4.43 -28.68 21.67
N PRO A 316 -4.98 -29.80 22.21
CA PRO A 316 -5.57 -29.78 23.54
C PRO A 316 -4.59 -29.44 24.68
N GLN A 317 -3.29 -29.67 24.48
CA GLN A 317 -2.27 -29.48 25.53
C GLN A 317 -1.37 -28.27 25.29
N MET A 318 -1.36 -27.72 24.07
CA MET A 318 -0.43 -26.65 23.67
C MET A 318 -0.51 -25.40 24.55
N ALA A 319 -1.72 -24.98 24.95
CA ALA A 319 -1.87 -23.81 25.81
C ALA A 319 -1.18 -24.02 27.16
N ASN A 320 -1.31 -25.21 27.76
CA ASN A 320 -0.64 -25.55 29.01
C ASN A 320 0.88 -25.59 28.86
N LEU A 321 1.38 -26.08 27.72
CA LEU A 321 2.81 -26.04 27.41
C LEU A 321 3.31 -24.60 27.34
N PHE A 322 2.61 -23.72 26.61
CA PHE A 322 2.92 -22.30 26.54
C PHE A 322 2.95 -21.65 27.93
N LEU A 323 1.92 -21.86 28.75
CA LEU A 323 1.82 -21.30 30.10
C LEU A 323 2.96 -21.77 31.03
N SER A 324 3.58 -22.92 30.73
CA SER A 324 4.72 -23.47 31.48
C SER A 324 6.10 -22.99 31.00
N THR A 325 6.16 -22.23 29.90
CA THR A 325 7.41 -21.69 29.36
C THR A 325 8.02 -20.63 30.29
N SER A 326 9.32 -20.40 30.15
CA SER A 326 10.00 -19.37 30.93
C SER A 326 9.64 -17.99 30.41
N ASN A 327 8.92 -17.23 31.23
CA ASN A 327 8.51 -15.86 30.97
C ASN A 327 9.65 -14.87 31.23
N SER A 328 9.46 -13.66 30.70
CA SER A 328 10.41 -12.53 30.79
C SER A 328 9.63 -11.22 30.88
N ASN A 329 10.30 -10.11 31.20
CA ASN A 329 9.67 -8.77 31.19
C ASN A 329 9.41 -8.18 29.80
N HIS A 330 9.33 -9.00 28.74
CA HIS A 330 9.08 -8.49 27.40
C HIS A 330 7.63 -8.00 27.27
N GLY A 331 7.44 -6.68 27.33
CA GLY A 331 6.17 -5.98 27.11
C GLY A 331 5.36 -5.61 28.36
N VAL A 332 5.58 -6.27 29.50
CA VAL A 332 4.89 -6.01 30.78
C VAL A 332 5.84 -6.33 31.95
N ASP A 333 5.72 -5.61 33.07
CA ASP A 333 6.37 -5.97 34.35
C ASP A 333 5.72 -7.23 34.93
N CYS A 334 6.13 -8.38 34.37
CA CYS A 334 5.44 -9.65 34.57
C CYS A 334 5.71 -10.23 35.96
N LEU A 335 6.90 -9.97 36.53
CA LEU A 335 7.24 -10.42 37.88
C LEU A 335 6.30 -9.84 38.92
N LYS A 336 6.03 -8.52 38.84
CA LYS A 336 5.11 -7.85 39.76
C LYS A 336 3.71 -8.45 39.68
N LEU A 337 3.19 -8.64 38.46
CA LEU A 337 1.86 -9.23 38.24
C LEU A 337 1.78 -10.68 38.74
N TYR A 338 2.82 -11.50 38.52
CA TYR A 338 2.86 -12.85 39.07
C TYR A 338 2.83 -12.85 40.59
N LYS A 339 3.61 -11.98 41.24
CA LYS A 339 3.62 -11.86 42.70
C LYS A 339 2.31 -11.32 43.28
N GLU A 340 1.62 -10.43 42.57
CA GLU A 340 0.31 -9.94 43.00
C GLU A 340 -0.77 -11.03 43.00
N ASN A 341 -0.68 -11.98 42.07
CA ASN A 341 -1.64 -13.07 41.85
C ASN A 341 -1.16 -14.44 42.38
N GLU A 342 0.01 -14.52 43.03
CA GLU A 342 0.53 -15.73 43.67
C GLU A 342 -0.40 -16.18 44.80
N GLY A 343 -0.84 -17.45 44.76
CA GLY A 343 -1.76 -18.05 45.72
C GLY A 343 -3.23 -17.61 45.60
N LYS A 344 -3.54 -16.65 44.73
CA LYS A 344 -4.89 -16.08 44.55
C LYS A 344 -5.50 -16.48 43.22
N ASP A 345 -6.82 -16.45 43.14
CA ASP A 345 -7.48 -16.51 41.84
C ASP A 345 -7.32 -15.16 41.13
N PHE A 346 -7.29 -15.19 39.80
CA PHE A 346 -7.18 -13.96 39.03
C PHE A 346 -8.45 -13.11 39.18
N ASP A 347 -8.27 -11.81 39.37
CA ASP A 347 -9.35 -10.84 39.47
C ASP A 347 -9.76 -10.35 38.07
N ASP A 348 -10.89 -10.88 37.58
CA ASP A 348 -11.43 -10.59 36.24
C ASP A 348 -11.73 -9.10 36.03
N SER A 349 -11.90 -8.29 37.09
CA SER A 349 -12.11 -6.84 36.96
C SER A 349 -10.89 -6.10 36.38
N LYS A 350 -9.71 -6.73 36.44
CA LYS A 350 -8.46 -6.19 35.90
C LYS A 350 -8.25 -6.48 34.41
N LEU A 351 -9.14 -7.27 33.81
CA LEU A 351 -9.06 -7.62 32.39
C LEU A 351 -9.30 -6.38 31.51
N LYS A 352 -8.42 -6.20 30.52
CA LYS A 352 -8.52 -5.10 29.55
C LYS A 352 -9.27 -5.57 28.31
N PRO A 353 -10.29 -4.82 27.83
CA PRO A 353 -11.01 -5.18 26.61
C PRO A 353 -10.08 -5.32 25.41
N LEU A 354 -10.29 -6.37 24.60
CA LEU A 354 -9.56 -6.59 23.34
C LEU A 354 -10.50 -6.49 22.13
N GLY A 355 -11.72 -7.00 22.24
CA GLY A 355 -12.70 -6.99 21.15
C GLY A 355 -13.72 -8.11 21.27
N LYS A 356 -14.23 -8.58 20.13
CA LYS A 356 -15.15 -9.74 20.05
C LYS A 356 -14.43 -11.00 19.55
N LEU A 357 -14.85 -12.18 19.99
CA LEU A 357 -14.23 -13.45 19.56
C LEU A 357 -14.20 -13.59 18.03
N LYS A 358 -15.28 -13.23 17.32
CA LYS A 358 -15.37 -13.26 15.85
C LYS A 358 -14.28 -12.51 15.11
N GLU A 359 -13.68 -11.49 15.73
CA GLU A 359 -12.63 -10.66 15.11
C GLU A 359 -11.26 -11.34 15.19
N LEU A 360 -11.13 -12.37 16.04
CA LEU A 360 -9.90 -13.11 16.26
C LEU A 360 -9.83 -14.45 15.53
N LEU A 361 -10.99 -15.02 15.19
CA LEU A 361 -11.16 -16.24 14.40
C LEU A 361 -10.77 -16.01 12.94
#